data_AF-A0A0L6WFZ2-F1
#
_entry.id   AF-A0A0L6WFZ2-F1
#
_cell.length_a   1.000
_cell.length_b   1.000
_cell.length_c   1.000
_cell.angle_alpha   90.00
_cell.angle_beta   90.00
_cell.angle_gamma   90.00
#
_symmetry.space_group_name_H-M   'P 1'
#
loop_
_entity.id
_entity.type
_entity.pdbx_description
1 polymer ?
#
loop_
_entity_poly.entity_id
_entity_poly.type
_entity_poly.pdbx_seq_one_letter_code
_entity_poly.pdbx_strand_id
1 'polypeptide(L)' 'MPNEAGAINSVVDLVLCYWNHAECTVFAITSLGRQNMILSFIWLCEHNPKIDWTRGEVTMSRCCWKCSACATENRLEHQA' A
#
# COMPACT_ATOMS: atom_id res chain seq x y z
N MET A 1 -13.61 -13.13 25.16
CA MET A 1 -14.52 -12.36 24.29
C MET A 1 -13.75 -11.97 23.04
N PRO A 2 -14.33 -12.08 21.84
CA PRO A 2 -13.75 -11.52 20.63
C PRO A 2 -13.53 -10.02 20.76
N ASN A 3 -12.61 -9.47 19.98
CA ASN A 3 -12.42 -8.02 19.88
C ASN A 3 -13.65 -7.39 19.18
N GLU A 4 -14.67 -7.00 19.95
CA GLU A 4 -15.89 -6.39 19.39
C GLU A 4 -15.61 -5.07 18.67
N ALA A 5 -14.66 -4.27 19.17
CA ALA A 5 -14.30 -2.99 18.55
C ALA A 5 -13.53 -3.16 17.22
N GLY A 6 -12.82 -4.28 17.05
CA GLY A 6 -12.03 -4.58 15.85
C GLY A 6 -12.63 -5.67 14.96
N ALA A 7 -13.94 -5.91 15.05
CA ALA A 7 -14.63 -6.76 14.09
C ALA A 7 -14.53 -6.15 12.68
N ILE A 8 -14.28 -7.00 11.68
CA ILE A 8 -14.30 -6.63 10.27
C ILE A 8 -15.62 -7.15 9.72
N ASN A 9 -16.55 -6.24 9.47
CA ASN A 9 -17.90 -6.59 9.01
C ASN A 9 -18.17 -6.15 7.57
N SER A 10 -17.24 -5.41 6.96
CA SER A 10 -17.42 -4.83 5.63
C SER A 10 -16.08 -4.56 4.97
N VAL A 11 -16.11 -4.41 3.65
CA VAL A 11 -14.98 -4.01 2.82
C VAL A 11 -15.37 -2.82 1.95
N VAL A 12 -14.39 -2.06 1.47
CA VAL A 12 -14.58 -0.93 0.56
C VAL A 12 -13.47 -0.88 -0.48
N ASP A 13 -13.82 -0.56 -1.73
CA ASP A 13 -12.85 -0.24 -2.78
C ASP A 13 -12.40 1.22 -2.63
N LEU A 14 -11.09 1.43 -2.47
CA LEU A 14 -10.49 2.77 -2.39
C LEU A 14 -9.41 2.92 -3.44
N VAL A 15 -9.24 4.16 -3.92
CA VAL A 15 -8.05 4.55 -4.67
C VAL A 15 -6.96 4.94 -3.68
N LEU A 16 -5.92 4.11 -3.56
CA LEU A 16 -4.73 4.38 -2.77
C LEU A 16 -3.74 5.18 -3.61
N CYS A 17 -3.52 6.45 -3.25
CA CYS A 17 -2.54 7.32 -3.89
C CYS A 17 -1.35 7.57 -2.95
N TYR A 18 -0.14 7.24 -3.38
CA TYR A 18 1.10 7.53 -2.67
C TYR A 18 2.22 7.87 -3.67
N TRP A 19 2.69 9.12 -3.66
CA TRP A 19 3.67 9.63 -4.63
C TRP A 19 3.26 9.38 -6.09
N ASN A 20 4.06 8.61 -6.84
CA ASN A 20 3.84 8.23 -8.22
C ASN A 20 3.10 6.88 -8.33
N HIS A 21 2.53 6.36 -7.24
CA HIS A 21 1.75 5.14 -7.19
C HIS A 21 0.26 5.45 -6.95
N ALA A 22 -0.62 4.96 -7.82
CA ALA A 22 -2.06 5.07 -7.65
C ALA A 22 -2.74 3.76 -8.07
N GLU A 23 -3.49 3.12 -7.16
CA GLU A 23 -4.19 1.87 -7.43
C GLU A 23 -5.57 1.80 -6.78
N CYS A 24 -6.47 1.02 -7.37
CA CYS A 24 -7.71 0.62 -6.71
C CYS A 24 -7.46 -0.65 -5.91
N THR A 25 -7.74 -0.63 -4.61
CA THR A 25 -7.56 -1.81 -3.73
C THR A 25 -8.67 -1.90 -2.68
N VAL A 26 -8.92 -3.13 -2.22
CA VAL A 26 -9.99 -3.46 -1.27
C VAL A 26 -9.46 -3.34 0.15
N PHE A 27 -10.12 -2.52 0.97
CA PHE A 27 -9.82 -2.39 2.39
C PHE A 27 -10.92 -3.00 3.25
N ALA A 28 -10.50 -3.72 4.30
CA ALA A 28 -11.36 -4.13 5.39
C ALA A 28 -11.67 -2.92 6.30
N ILE A 29 -12.94 -2.72 6.63
CA ILE A 29 -13.39 -1.65 7.53
C ILE A 29 -13.40 -2.17 8.96
N THR A 30 -12.68 -1.50 9.85
CA THR A 30 -12.68 -1.78 11.29
C THR A 30 -12.22 -0.57 12.10
N SER A 31 -12.40 -0.60 13.43
CA SER A 31 -11.87 0.45 14.31
C SER A 31 -10.36 0.28 14.50
N LEU A 32 -9.58 1.26 14.03
CA LEU A 32 -8.11 1.26 14.08
C LEU A 32 -7.55 2.15 15.20
N GLY A 33 -8.41 2.65 16.09
CA GLY A 33 -8.02 3.58 17.14
C GLY A 33 -7.52 4.91 16.59
N ARG A 34 -6.21 5.19 16.72
CA ARG A 34 -5.60 6.45 16.27
C ARG A 34 -5.17 6.44 14.80
N GLN A 35 -5.17 5.28 14.15
CA GLN A 35 -4.73 5.15 12.76
C GLN A 35 -5.93 5.30 11.82
N ASN A 36 -5.70 5.90 10.65
CA ASN A 36 -6.75 6.03 9.63
C ASN A 36 -6.77 4.84 8.65
N MET A 37 -5.60 4.23 8.40
CA MET A 37 -5.42 3.16 7.43
C MET A 37 -4.20 2.32 7.82
N ILE A 38 -4.25 1.01 7.56
CA ILE A 38 -3.12 0.10 7.69
C ILE A 38 -2.95 -0.64 6.37
N LEU A 39 -1.74 -0.61 5.81
CA LEU A 39 -1.37 -1.46 4.69
C LEU A 39 -0.88 -2.81 5.21
N SER A 40 -1.44 -3.88 4.68
CA SER A 40 -1.18 -5.23 5.17
C SER A 40 0.18 -5.76 4.70
N PHE A 41 0.63 -6.84 5.31
CA PHE A 41 1.85 -7.55 4.89
C PHE A 41 1.78 -8.03 3.43
N ILE A 42 0.60 -8.46 2.96
CA ILE A 42 0.41 -8.91 1.58
C ILE A 42 0.71 -7.77 0.61
N TRP A 43 0.16 -6.59 0.88
CA TRP A 43 0.43 -5.38 0.10
C TRP A 43 1.94 -5.05 0.08
N LEU A 44 2.61 -5.15 1.24
CA LEU A 44 4.05 -4.92 1.32
C LEU A 44 4.87 -5.95 0.53
N CYS A 45 4.45 -7.22 0.46
CA CYS A 45 5.11 -8.23 -0.36
C CYS A 45 4.95 -7.98 -1.85
N GLU A 46 3.78 -7.53 -2.29
CA GLU A 46 3.47 -7.26 -3.69
C GLU A 46 4.26 -6.07 -4.24
N HIS A 47 4.39 -4.99 -3.45
CA HIS A 47 5.09 -3.78 -3.87
C HIS A 47 6.54 -3.70 -3.40
N ASN A 48 6.92 -4.45 -2.35
CA ASN A 48 8.25 -4.52 -1.75
C ASN A 48 8.95 -3.15 -1.59
N PRO A 49 8.29 -2.12 -1.03
CA PRO A 49 8.86 -0.78 -0.99
C PRO A 49 10.17 -0.74 -0.20
N LYS A 50 11.02 0.23 -0.51
CA LYS A 50 12.16 0.57 0.33
C LYS A 50 11.66 1.39 1.52
N ILE A 51 11.89 0.89 2.74
CA ILE A 51 11.52 1.58 3.97
C ILE A 51 12.79 2.03 4.68
N ASP A 52 12.92 3.33 4.91
CA ASP A 52 13.93 3.91 5.80
C ASP A 52 13.29 4.15 7.18
N TRP A 53 13.54 3.21 8.09
CA TRP A 53 13.02 3.26 9.46
C TRP A 53 13.62 4.40 10.30
N THR A 54 14.82 4.89 9.94
CA THR A 54 15.48 5.97 10.69
C THR A 54 14.87 7.31 10.33
N ARG A 55 14.57 7.52 9.04
CA ARG A 55 13.98 8.77 8.54
C ARG A 55 12.45 8.75 8.51
N GLY A 56 11.84 7.58 8.65
CA GLY A 56 10.39 7.40 8.55
C GLY A 56 9.88 7.56 7.11
N GLU A 57 10.68 7.19 6.13
CA GLU A 57 10.36 7.37 4.71
C GLU A 57 10.08 6.03 4.02
N VAL A 58 9.14 6.04 3.06
CA VAL A 58 8.80 4.88 2.22
C VAL A 58 8.92 5.28 0.76
N THR A 59 9.61 4.48 -0.05
CA THR A 59 9.80 4.71 -1.49
C THR A 59 9.39 3.47 -2.30
N MET A 60 8.63 3.69 -3.38
CA MET A 60 8.12 2.62 -4.26
C MET A 60 9.14 2.16 -5.32
N SER A 61 10.44 2.31 -5.07
CA SER A 61 11.50 2.08 -6.08
C SER A 61 11.71 0.62 -6.48
N ARG A 62 11.11 -0.33 -5.75
CA ARG A 62 11.22 -1.77 -5.99
C ARG A 62 9.90 -2.40 -6.43
N CYS A 63 8.88 -1.58 -6.66
CA CYS A 63 7.61 -2.07 -7.15
C CYS A 63 7.83 -2.73 -8.53
N CYS A 64 7.21 -3.89 -8.74
CA CYS A 64 7.40 -4.67 -9.96
C CYS A 64 7.01 -3.86 -11.21
N TRP A 65 7.76 -3.99 -12.30
CA TRP A 65 7.47 -3.34 -13.59
C TRP A 65 6.10 -3.74 -14.19
N LYS A 66 5.53 -4.85 -13.75
CA LYS A 66 4.18 -5.29 -14.11
C LYS A 66 3.08 -4.58 -13.33
N CYS A 67 3.42 -3.83 -12.29
CA CYS A 67 2.48 -3.02 -11.54
C CYS A 67 2.03 -1.86 -12.42
N SER A 68 0.78 -1.89 -12.88
CA SER A 68 0.19 -0.85 -13.71
C SER A 68 -0.09 0.44 -12.94
N ALA A 69 0.04 0.42 -11.62
CA ALA A 69 -0.27 1.53 -10.72
C ALA A 69 0.90 2.49 -10.48
N CYS A 70 2.14 2.06 -10.75
CA CYS A 70 3.30 2.94 -10.74
C CYS A 70 3.31 3.76 -12.04
N ALA A 71 3.24 5.09 -11.93
CA ALA A 71 3.42 5.98 -13.06
C ALA A 71 4.80 5.76 -13.70
N THR A 72 4.82 5.89 -15.03
CA THR A 72 5.89 5.47 -15.94
C THR A 72 7.20 6.28 -15.79
N GLU A 73 7.90 6.16 -14.66
CA GLU A 73 9.32 6.61 -14.56
C GLU A 73 10.29 5.43 -14.69
N ASN A 74 9.86 4.21 -14.37
CA ASN A 74 10.71 3.00 -14.40
C ASN A 74 10.84 2.31 -15.77
N ARG A 75 10.13 2.75 -16.83
CA ARG A 75 10.30 2.16 -18.18
C ARG A 75 11.60 2.58 -18.87
N LEU A 76 12.22 3.68 -18.43
CA LEU A 76 13.41 4.23 -19.09
C LEU A 76 14.72 3.60 -18.59
N GLU A 77 14.78 3.14 -17.34
CA GLU A 77 16.02 2.57 -16.79
C GLU A 77 16.24 1.10 -17.18
N HIS A 78 15.19 0.36 -17.55
CA HIS A 78 15.27 -1.06 -17.93
C HIS A 78 15.41 -1.28 -19.46
N GLN A 79 15.59 -0.22 -20.24
CA GLN A 79 15.86 -0.27 -21.69
C GLN A 79 17.32 0.11 -22.05
N ALA A 80 18.19 0.26 -21.05
CA ALA A 80 19.62 0.53 -21.22
C ALA A 80 20.49 -0.72 -20.97
#